data_AF-A0A357YLT2-F1
#
_entry.id   AF-A0A357YLT2-F1
#
_cell.length_a   1.000
_cell.length_b   1.000
_cell.length_c   1.000
_cell.angle_alpha   90.00
_cell.angle_beta   90.00
_cell.angle_gamma   90.00
#
_symmetry.space_group_name_H-M   'P 1'
#
loop_
_entity.id
_entity.type
_entity.pdbx_description
1 polymer ?
#
loop_
_entity_poly.entity_id
_entity_poly.type
_entity_poly.pdbx_seq_one_letter_code
_entity_poly.pdbx_strand_id
1 'polypeptide(L)'
;MKWKVRDELTDRGYKFSYDGLNRLTTATYGEGASLSANLNRFDESITAYDKMGNILAMQRQGKLDSGYGLMDNLTYTYTGNRLTKVSDVATAPITYPGAFHFNNALFST
;
A
#
# COMPACT_ATOMS: atom_id res chain seq x y z
N MET A 1 -14.61 1.71 -1.27
CA MET A 1 -14.90 2.71 -0.21
C MET A 1 -14.82 4.10 -0.82
N LYS A 2 -15.69 5.03 -0.45
CA LYS A 2 -15.60 6.45 -0.84
C LYS A 2 -15.72 7.33 0.40
N TRP A 3 -14.95 8.40 0.47
CA TRP A 3 -15.03 9.40 1.52
C TRP A 3 -14.87 10.80 0.94
N LYS A 4 -15.27 11.78 1.72
CA LYS A 4 -15.18 13.19 1.40
C LYS A 4 -14.91 13.96 2.69
N VAL A 5 -13.99 14.92 2.62
CA VAL A 5 -13.71 15.81 3.75
C VAL A 5 -14.76 16.92 3.74
N ARG A 6 -15.16 17.38 4.93
CA ARG A 6 -16.10 18.49 5.09
C ARG A 6 -15.57 19.72 4.34
N ASP A 7 -16.45 20.38 3.60
CA ASP A 7 -16.18 21.60 2.81
C ASP A 7 -15.23 21.46 1.60
N GLU A 8 -14.81 20.24 1.25
CA GLU A 8 -14.16 19.98 -0.04
C GLU A 8 -15.15 19.52 -1.11
N LEU A 9 -14.83 19.67 -2.40
CA LEU A 9 -15.66 19.16 -3.50
C LEU A 9 -15.24 17.75 -3.95
N THR A 10 -14.03 17.31 -3.60
CA THR A 10 -13.41 16.11 -4.13
C THR A 10 -13.79 14.86 -3.35
N ASP A 11 -14.53 13.96 -4.01
CA ASP A 11 -14.67 12.58 -3.55
C ASP A 11 -13.34 11.86 -3.69
N ARG A 12 -12.98 11.05 -2.70
CA ARG A 12 -11.81 10.18 -2.71
C ARG A 12 -12.25 8.77 -2.39
N GLY A 13 -11.47 7.78 -2.80
CA GLY A 13 -11.90 6.41 -2.62
C GLY A 13 -10.89 5.39 -3.05
N TYR A 14 -11.22 4.15 -2.73
CA TYR A 14 -10.51 2.97 -3.15
C TYR A 14 -11.46 1.99 -3.85
N LYS A 15 -10.98 1.46 -4.98
CA LYS A 15 -11.54 0.28 -5.67
C LYS A 15 -10.74 -0.93 -5.22
N PHE A 16 -11.41 -1.93 -4.65
CA PHE A 16 -10.76 -3.13 -4.13
C PHE A 16 -10.95 -4.30 -5.08
N SER A 17 -9.89 -5.08 -5.27
CA SER A 17 -9.93 -6.36 -5.98
C SER A 17 -9.47 -7.45 -5.05
N TYR A 18 -9.93 -8.68 -5.31
CA TYR A 18 -9.65 -9.84 -4.49
C TYR A 18 -9.26 -11.03 -5.36
N ASP A 19 -8.50 -11.96 -4.80
CA ASP A 19 -8.25 -13.25 -5.42
C ASP A 19 -9.43 -14.21 -5.24
N GLY A 20 -9.34 -15.42 -5.80
CA GLY A 20 -10.38 -16.45 -5.69
C GLY A 20 -10.65 -16.97 -4.28
N LEU A 21 -9.85 -16.58 -3.29
CA LEU A 21 -10.02 -16.90 -1.86
C LEU A 21 -10.58 -15.70 -1.08
N ASN A 22 -11.03 -14.64 -1.76
CA ASN A 22 -11.52 -13.39 -1.18
C ASN A 22 -10.46 -12.62 -0.36
N ARG A 23 -9.17 -12.76 -0.71
CA ARG A 23 -8.08 -11.98 -0.10
C ARG A 23 -7.76 -10.77 -0.98
N LEU A 24 -7.47 -9.63 -0.36
CA LEU A 24 -7.18 -8.38 -1.06
C LEU A 24 -5.99 -8.54 -2.02
N THR A 25 -6.13 -8.16 -3.29
CA THR A 25 -5.01 -8.12 -4.24
C THR A 25 -4.60 -6.69 -4.56
N THR A 26 -5.58 -5.79 -4.69
CA THR A 26 -5.32 -4.37 -4.97
C THR A 26 -6.32 -3.47 -4.26
N ALA A 27 -5.84 -2.36 -3.72
CA ALA A 27 -6.64 -1.19 -3.37
C ALA A 27 -6.20 -0.02 -4.26
N THR A 28 -6.94 0.26 -5.33
CA THR A 28 -6.62 1.34 -6.27
C THR A 28 -7.26 2.63 -5.81
N TYR A 29 -6.44 3.64 -5.53
CA TYR A 29 -6.89 4.98 -5.17
C TYR A 29 -7.49 5.70 -6.38
N GLY A 30 -8.47 6.56 -6.12
CA GLY A 30 -8.92 7.53 -7.12
C GLY A 30 -9.69 8.69 -6.50
N GLU A 31 -9.86 9.71 -7.32
CA GLU A 31 -10.60 10.93 -6.98
C GLU A 31 -11.76 11.18 -7.95
N GLY A 32 -12.73 11.97 -7.51
CA GLY A 32 -13.95 12.30 -8.23
C GLY A 32 -15.05 11.24 -8.09
N ALA A 33 -16.25 11.57 -8.57
CA ALA A 33 -17.43 10.71 -8.41
C ALA A 33 -17.21 9.27 -8.89
N SER A 34 -16.39 9.06 -9.93
CA SER A 34 -16.07 7.74 -10.50
C SER A 34 -14.76 7.12 -10.00
N LEU A 35 -14.00 7.82 -9.14
CA LEU A 35 -12.65 7.44 -8.69
C LEU A 35 -11.74 7.13 -9.88
N SER A 36 -11.66 8.05 -10.83
CA SER A 36 -10.92 7.88 -12.10
C SER A 36 -9.88 8.98 -12.33
N ALA A 37 -9.86 10.02 -11.49
CA ALA A 37 -8.80 11.01 -11.48
C ALA A 37 -7.71 10.63 -10.47
N ASN A 38 -6.50 11.16 -10.66
CA ASN A 38 -5.40 11.07 -9.69
C ASN A 38 -5.07 9.62 -9.27
N LEU A 39 -5.14 8.71 -10.23
CA LEU A 39 -4.76 7.30 -10.08
C LEU A 39 -3.27 7.14 -9.77
N ASN A 40 -2.87 5.97 -9.24
CA ASN A 40 -1.49 5.62 -8.92
C ASN A 40 -0.82 6.52 -7.85
N ARG A 41 -1.61 7.21 -7.03
CA ARG A 41 -1.07 8.08 -5.95
C ARG A 41 -0.87 7.36 -4.63
N PHE A 42 -1.85 6.55 -4.25
CA PHE A 42 -1.91 5.90 -2.93
C PHE A 42 -2.36 4.45 -3.04
N ASP A 43 -2.11 3.83 -4.19
CA ASP A 43 -2.51 2.45 -4.48
C ASP A 43 -1.74 1.47 -3.61
N GLU A 44 -2.40 0.39 -3.20
CA GLU A 44 -1.76 -0.75 -2.53
C GLU A 44 -1.94 -2.00 -3.37
N SER A 45 -0.89 -2.79 -3.52
CA SER A 45 -0.94 -4.07 -4.23
C SER A 45 -0.26 -5.16 -3.41
N ILE A 46 -1.00 -6.21 -3.10
CA ILE A 46 -0.46 -7.43 -2.50
C ILE A 46 -0.12 -8.37 -3.64
N THR A 47 1.18 -8.53 -3.89
CA THR A 47 1.69 -9.24 -5.06
C THR A 47 1.89 -10.73 -4.80
N ALA A 48 1.93 -11.15 -3.54
CA ALA A 48 2.03 -12.55 -3.18
C ALA A 48 1.43 -12.83 -1.80
N TYR A 49 0.78 -13.99 -1.71
CA TYR A 49 0.40 -14.65 -0.46
C TYR A 49 1.01 -16.05 -0.41
N ASP A 50 1.30 -16.54 0.78
CA ASP A 50 1.56 -17.97 0.97
C ASP A 50 0.24 -18.78 1.03
N LYS A 51 0.39 -20.10 1.18
CA LYS A 51 -0.73 -21.05 1.26
C LYS A 51 -1.54 -20.92 2.55
N MET A 52 -0.97 -20.33 3.60
CA MET A 52 -1.63 -20.13 4.90
C MET A 52 -2.33 -18.76 4.96
N GLY A 53 -2.18 -17.92 3.93
CA GLY A 53 -2.81 -16.61 3.85
C GLY A 53 -1.95 -15.46 4.35
N ASN A 54 -0.68 -15.69 4.69
CA ASN A 54 0.22 -14.62 5.04
C ASN A 54 0.63 -13.84 3.79
N ILE A 55 0.67 -12.52 3.87
CA ILE A 55 1.20 -11.65 2.82
C ILE A 55 2.70 -11.93 2.69
N LEU A 56 3.20 -12.19 1.49
CA LEU A 56 4.64 -12.35 1.24
C LEU A 56 5.27 -11.10 0.64
N ALA A 57 4.52 -10.36 -0.17
CA ALA A 57 5.01 -9.15 -0.82
C ALA A 57 3.88 -8.12 -1.04
N MET A 58 4.21 -6.85 -0.84
CA MET A 58 3.29 -5.73 -0.99
C MET A 58 4.01 -4.51 -1.58
N GLN A 59 3.36 -3.80 -2.48
CA GLN A 59 3.80 -2.51 -2.97
C GLN A 59 2.80 -1.43 -2.58
N ARG A 60 3.31 -0.27 -2.15
CA ARG A 60 2.49 0.92 -1.87
C ARG A 60 2.97 2.08 -2.70
N GLN A 61 2.05 2.70 -3.43
CA GLN A 61 2.26 4.00 -4.02
C GLN A 61 2.01 5.07 -2.96
N GLY A 62 2.73 6.18 -3.03
CA GLY A 62 2.58 7.28 -2.10
C GLY A 62 3.22 8.55 -2.62
N LYS A 63 3.18 9.58 -1.77
CA LYS A 63 3.88 10.84 -2.04
C LYS A 63 5.39 10.63 -1.90
N LEU A 64 6.12 11.01 -2.93
CA LEU A 64 7.58 11.08 -2.98
C LEU A 64 8.01 12.55 -3.00
N ASP A 65 9.31 12.81 -2.83
CA ASP A 65 9.83 14.17 -2.99
C ASP A 65 9.59 14.71 -4.42
N SER A 66 9.60 13.82 -5.42
CA SER A 66 9.38 14.15 -6.84
C SER A 66 7.92 14.09 -7.30
N GLY A 67 6.95 13.87 -6.39
CA GLY A 67 5.53 13.75 -6.74
C GLY A 67 4.86 12.53 -6.12
N TYR A 68 4.39 11.60 -6.95
CA TYR A 68 3.76 10.35 -6.52
C TYR A 68 4.39 9.16 -7.24
N GLY A 69 4.55 8.05 -6.52
CA GLY A 69 5.13 6.82 -7.08
C GLY A 69 5.37 5.77 -5.99
N LEU A 70 6.21 4.78 -6.29
CA LEU A 70 6.48 3.64 -5.41
C LEU A 70 7.14 4.12 -4.12
N MET A 71 6.35 4.15 -3.04
CA MET A 71 6.78 4.56 -1.70
C MET A 71 7.39 3.39 -0.94
N ASP A 72 6.80 2.21 -1.07
CA ASP A 72 7.26 0.99 -0.40
C ASP A 72 7.23 -0.22 -1.32
N ASN A 73 8.24 -1.07 -1.21
CA ASN A 73 8.33 -2.36 -1.85
C ASN A 73 8.72 -3.43 -0.82
N LEU A 74 7.69 -3.97 -0.18
CA LEU A 74 7.80 -4.74 1.04
C LEU A 74 7.87 -6.24 0.78
N THR A 75 8.81 -6.91 1.43
CA THR A 75 8.89 -8.37 1.54
C THR A 75 8.73 -8.81 2.99
N TYR A 76 7.82 -9.75 3.24
CA TYR A 76 7.46 -10.23 4.57
C TYR A 76 8.04 -11.63 4.79
N THR A 77 8.67 -11.84 5.94
CA THR A 77 9.25 -13.13 6.33
C THR A 77 8.60 -13.63 7.60
N TYR A 78 8.31 -14.94 7.65
CA TYR A 78 7.61 -15.58 8.75
C TYR A 78 8.35 -16.80 9.29
N THR A 79 8.03 -17.16 10.53
CA THR A 79 8.27 -18.49 11.10
C THR A 79 6.92 -19.08 11.49
N GLY A 80 6.42 -20.05 10.71
CA GLY A 80 5.01 -20.42 10.77
C GLY A 80 4.13 -19.23 10.35
N ASN A 81 3.11 -18.90 11.15
CA ASN A 81 2.26 -17.71 10.95
C ASN A 81 2.71 -16.48 11.76
N ARG A 82 3.93 -16.50 12.30
CA ARG A 82 4.49 -15.36 13.04
C ARG A 82 5.41 -14.55 12.15
N LEU A 83 5.07 -13.29 11.91
CA LEU A 83 5.91 -12.34 11.18
C LEU A 83 7.20 -12.08 11.96
N THR A 84 8.35 -12.22 11.31
CA THR A 84 9.68 -12.03 11.92
C THR A 84 10.48 -10.90 11.28
N LYS A 85 10.21 -10.58 10.01
CA LYS A 85 10.86 -9.47 9.31
C LYS A 85 9.95 -8.86 8.26
N VAL A 86 10.05 -7.55 8.09
CA VAL A 86 9.59 -6.85 6.88
C VAL A 86 10.77 -6.06 6.34
N SER A 87 11.07 -6.27 5.06
CA SER A 87 12.12 -5.54 4.35
C SER A 87 11.49 -4.60 3.34
N ASP A 88 11.93 -3.34 3.29
CA ASP A 88 11.63 -2.42 2.19
C ASP A 88 12.86 -2.26 1.29
N VAL A 89 12.63 -2.31 -0.01
CA VAL A 89 13.64 -2.09 -1.05
C VAL A 89 13.28 -0.96 -2.01
N ALA A 90 12.25 -0.14 -1.69
CA ALA A 90 12.01 1.10 -2.40
C ALA A 90 13.20 2.06 -2.23
N THR A 91 13.60 2.71 -3.32
CA THR A 91 14.81 3.56 -3.38
C THR A 91 14.52 5.03 -3.64
N ALA A 92 13.25 5.37 -3.89
CA ALA A 92 12.87 6.75 -4.15
C ALA A 92 13.06 7.60 -2.88
N PRO A 93 13.65 8.80 -2.98
CA PRO A 93 13.85 9.66 -1.83
C PRO A 93 12.52 10.20 -1.29
N ILE A 94 12.37 10.15 0.03
CA ILE A 94 11.23 10.66 0.78
C ILE A 94 11.76 11.37 2.03
N THR A 95 12.00 12.67 1.90
CA THR A 95 12.71 13.48 2.92
C THR A 95 11.81 14.52 3.60
N TYR A 96 10.59 14.70 3.11
CA TYR A 96 9.67 15.69 3.70
C TYR A 96 9.27 15.32 5.15
N PRO A 97 9.14 16.32 6.05
CA PRO A 97 8.69 16.08 7.43
C PRO A 97 7.31 15.40 7.51
N GLY A 98 7.20 14.37 8.35
CA GLY A 98 5.96 13.61 8.50
C GLY A 98 5.74 12.56 7.40
N ALA A 99 6.77 12.17 6.67
CA ALA A 99 6.71 10.99 5.81
C ALA A 99 6.45 9.71 6.61
N PHE A 100 5.63 8.82 6.07
CA PHE A 100 5.24 7.54 6.68
C PHE A 100 5.62 6.33 5.82
N HIS A 101 6.66 6.47 4.99
CA HIS A 101 7.23 5.33 4.29
C HIS A 101 7.86 4.36 5.30
N PHE A 102 7.75 3.08 4.98
CA PHE A 102 8.33 2.00 5.74
C PHE A 102 9.83 1.92 5.44
N ASN A 103 10.58 1.32 6.35
CA ASN A 103 12.00 1.08 6.17
C ASN A 103 12.26 -0.42 6.34
N ASN A 104 12.84 -0.84 7.45
CA ASN A 104 12.98 -2.26 7.75
C ASN A 104 12.52 -2.51 9.18
N ALA A 105 11.92 -3.67 9.42
CA ALA A 105 11.59 -4.11 10.76
C ALA A 105 12.04 -5.55 10.99
N LEU A 106 12.66 -5.78 12.14
CA LEU A 106 12.97 -7.10 12.68
C LEU A 106 12.18 -7.25 13.98
N PHE A 107 11.44 -8.34 14.10
CA PHE A 107 10.61 -8.62 15.26
C PHE A 107 11.25 -9.73 16.10
N SER A 108 11.34 -9.51 17.41
CA SER A 108 11.82 -10.52 18.35
C SER A 108 10.82 -11.68 18.44
N THR A 109 11.35 -12.89 18.48
CA THR A 109 10.59 -14.14 18.62
C THR A 109 10.25 -14.46 20.06
#